data_AF-A0A7S2KHA0-F1
#
_entry.id   AF-A0A7S2KHA0-F1
#
_cell.length_a   1.000
_cell.length_b   1.000
_cell.length_c   1.000
_cell.angle_alpha   90.00
_cell.angle_beta   90.00
_cell.angle_gamma   90.00
#
_symmetry.space_group_name_H-M   'P 1'
#
loop_
_entity.id
_entity.type
_entity.pdbx_description
1 polymer ?
#
loop_
_entity_poly.entity_id
_entity_poly.type
_entity_poly.pdbx_seq_one_letter_code
_entity_poly.pdbx_strand_id
1 'polypeptide(L)'
;LIYVAKMLDVGEKTISEALRRYSEHGDGAHTQEGAKPTFVRKKYVRGKVTKPHVVPNRSIQQAGEGDDDEKQQQQQQNKDERRAETDGAASAREGGDNARKKVGRFLAFARVLSGTLRTDREQKIYVLKPGYNPANPTAMNKRYLGVTSSTSLSLFLLMGKSLQAIPAVPAGCIVGIGGLDDYVLNSGTISSTMAVPGLSSLSHSQTPIVKVALTPNRYPDMAALLEGLRLLQQADPNVEVGVTKSGQHVIVTSGELHLERCLRDLNTRFATGIKFQVSKPIVGFRETILPQLKRKKVLNEGGEKDVDIKPLSRIDQEDAYRENQSKKQERKKRLRDYVEKATPDAKFKIRARAIPLVEK
;
A
#
# COMPACT_ATOMS: atom_id res chain seq x y z
N LEU A 1 -17.16 -6.75 -8.75
CA LEU A 1 -16.20 -7.12 -7.68
C LEU A 1 -14.78 -7.04 -8.25
N ILE A 2 -13.91 -6.29 -7.60
CA ILE A 2 -12.52 -6.06 -8.06
C ILE A 2 -11.61 -6.19 -6.85
N TYR A 3 -10.44 -6.80 -7.06
CA TYR A 3 -9.39 -6.89 -6.05
C TYR A 3 -8.24 -5.95 -6.40
N VAL A 4 -7.90 -5.04 -5.51
CA VAL A 4 -6.73 -4.17 -5.60
C VAL A 4 -5.59 -4.85 -4.85
N ALA A 5 -4.57 -5.27 -5.60
CA ALA A 5 -3.43 -6.00 -5.03
C ALA A 5 -2.36 -5.06 -4.48
N LYS A 6 -2.06 -3.97 -5.19
CA LYS A 6 -1.03 -3.00 -4.82
C LYS A 6 -1.33 -1.63 -5.43
N MET A 7 -0.92 -0.55 -4.76
CA MET A 7 -0.87 0.80 -5.32
C MET A 7 0.52 1.03 -5.95
N LEU A 8 0.54 1.51 -7.20
CA LEU A 8 1.77 1.80 -7.95
C LEU A 8 1.99 3.32 -7.99
N ASP A 9 3.17 3.80 -7.61
CA ASP A 9 3.52 5.22 -7.82
C ASP A 9 3.93 5.42 -9.28
N VAL A 10 3.05 6.06 -10.06
CA VAL A 10 3.26 6.35 -11.50
C VAL A 10 3.53 7.83 -11.75
N GLY A 11 3.35 8.68 -10.74
CA GLY A 11 3.48 10.13 -10.86
C GLY A 11 2.26 10.79 -11.49
N GLU A 12 1.94 12.00 -11.03
CA GLU A 12 0.77 12.76 -11.51
C GLU A 12 0.88 13.16 -12.98
N LYS A 13 2.09 13.44 -13.46
CA LYS A 13 2.35 13.84 -14.86
C LYS A 13 1.94 12.74 -15.84
N THR A 14 2.34 11.50 -15.59
CA THR A 14 2.06 10.35 -16.45
C THR A 14 0.57 10.07 -16.56
N ILE A 15 -0.15 10.14 -15.43
CA ILE A 15 -1.60 9.90 -15.39
C ILE A 15 -2.35 11.03 -16.11
N SER A 16 -1.95 12.28 -15.86
CA SER A 16 -2.53 13.45 -16.53
C SER A 16 -2.32 13.41 -18.05
N GLU A 17 -1.14 13.01 -18.49
CA GLU A 17 -0.80 12.90 -19.90
C GLU A 17 -1.59 11.77 -20.59
N ALA A 18 -1.77 10.62 -19.91
CA ALA A 18 -2.60 9.53 -20.42
C ALA A 18 -4.08 9.92 -20.56
N LEU A 19 -4.61 10.70 -19.60
CA LEU A 19 -5.95 11.26 -19.68
C LEU A 19 -6.08 12.29 -20.80
N ARG A 20 -5.09 13.14 -21.00
CA ARG A 20 -5.08 14.15 -22.08
C ARG A 20 -5.09 13.49 -23.46
N ARG A 21 -4.26 12.46 -23.67
CA ARG A 21 -4.26 11.67 -24.91
C ARG A 21 -5.62 11.08 -25.22
N TYR A 22 -6.33 10.61 -24.19
CA TYR A 22 -7.67 10.05 -24.34
C TYR A 22 -8.71 11.08 -24.76
N SER A 23 -8.69 12.29 -24.18
CA SER A 23 -9.59 13.37 -24.61
C SER A 23 -9.29 13.87 -26.02
N GLU A 24 -8.00 13.92 -26.41
CA GLU A 24 -7.57 14.39 -27.73
C GLU A 24 -7.94 13.40 -28.85
N HIS A 25 -7.92 12.09 -28.57
CA HIS A 25 -8.20 11.03 -29.56
C HIS A 25 -9.65 10.50 -29.48
N GLY A 26 -10.50 11.16 -28.70
CA GLY A 26 -11.83 10.70 -28.29
C GLY A 26 -12.89 10.60 -29.39
N ASP A 27 -12.68 11.19 -30.58
CA ASP A 27 -13.62 11.12 -31.71
C ASP A 27 -13.16 10.24 -32.88
N GLY A 28 -11.95 9.64 -32.83
CA GLY A 28 -11.35 8.98 -33.99
C GLY A 28 -11.27 7.44 -33.96
N ALA A 29 -11.52 6.79 -32.84
CA ALA A 29 -11.23 5.35 -32.67
C ALA A 29 -12.45 4.42 -32.73
N HIS A 30 -13.60 4.91 -33.20
CA HIS A 30 -14.81 4.09 -33.38
C HIS A 30 -15.06 3.59 -34.81
N THR A 31 -14.16 3.90 -35.76
CA THR A 31 -14.26 3.42 -37.15
C THR A 31 -13.04 2.58 -37.52
N GLN A 32 -12.81 1.49 -36.80
CA GLN A 32 -12.26 0.28 -37.41
C GLN A 32 -13.22 -0.87 -37.08
N GLU A 33 -14.18 -1.07 -37.97
CA GLU A 33 -14.90 -2.33 -38.09
C GLU A 33 -13.90 -3.49 -38.06
N GLY A 34 -14.13 -4.45 -37.16
CA GLY A 34 -13.54 -5.79 -37.28
C GLY A 34 -12.61 -6.26 -36.15
N ALA A 35 -12.19 -5.42 -35.21
CA ALA A 35 -11.37 -5.89 -34.09
C ALA A 35 -12.24 -6.17 -32.84
N LYS A 36 -12.89 -7.34 -32.80
CA LYS A 36 -13.25 -7.94 -31.50
C LYS A 36 -11.98 -7.94 -30.65
N PRO A 37 -11.98 -7.49 -29.39
CA PRO A 37 -10.80 -7.57 -28.53
C PRO A 37 -10.49 -9.05 -28.36
N THR A 38 -9.57 -9.56 -29.18
CA THR A 38 -9.18 -10.96 -29.15
C THR A 38 -8.29 -11.09 -27.94
N PHE A 39 -8.92 -11.47 -26.83
CA PHE A 39 -8.28 -11.71 -25.57
C PHE A 39 -7.34 -12.90 -25.77
N VAL A 40 -6.06 -12.62 -26.04
CA VAL A 40 -5.05 -13.66 -26.26
C VAL A 40 -4.83 -14.38 -24.93
N ARG A 41 -5.54 -15.48 -24.74
CA ARG A 41 -5.25 -16.49 -23.72
C ARG A 41 -3.92 -17.14 -24.12
N LYS A 42 -2.79 -16.58 -23.68
CA LYS A 42 -1.47 -17.19 -23.90
C LYS A 42 -1.45 -18.55 -23.19
N LYS A 43 -1.61 -19.64 -23.94
CA LYS A 43 -1.26 -20.99 -23.48
C LYS A 43 0.26 -21.01 -23.32
N TYR A 44 0.73 -21.31 -22.11
CA TYR A 44 2.15 -21.55 -21.84
C TYR A 44 2.60 -22.78 -22.64
N VAL A 45 3.45 -22.56 -23.64
CA VAL A 45 4.21 -23.63 -24.30
C VAL A 45 5.59 -23.69 -23.63
N ARG A 46 5.92 -24.85 -23.09
CA ARG A 46 7.17 -25.14 -22.36
C ARG A 46 8.34 -25.18 -23.35
N GLY A 47 9.09 -24.09 -23.48
CA GLY A 47 10.27 -23.98 -24.35
C GLY A 47 11.58 -24.24 -23.59
N LYS A 48 12.44 -25.10 -24.16
CA LYS A 48 13.73 -25.54 -23.62
C LYS A 48 14.76 -24.39 -23.55
N VAL A 49 15.61 -24.44 -22.52
CA VAL A 49 16.69 -23.49 -22.23
C VAL A 49 17.87 -23.70 -23.19
N THR A 50 18.32 -22.63 -23.86
CA THR A 50 19.63 -22.58 -24.54
C THR A 50 20.48 -21.44 -23.96
N LYS A 51 21.79 -21.69 -23.85
CA LYS A 51 22.79 -20.89 -23.08
C LYS A 51 23.15 -19.55 -23.75
N PRO A 52 23.56 -18.52 -22.98
CA PRO A 52 23.93 -17.22 -23.52
C PRO A 52 25.32 -17.20 -24.17
N HIS A 53 25.45 -16.50 -25.29
CA HIS A 53 26.67 -16.24 -26.04
C HIS A 53 27.33 -14.94 -25.56
N VAL A 54 28.62 -14.99 -25.25
CA VAL A 54 29.48 -13.87 -24.81
C VAL A 54 29.98 -13.10 -26.05
N VAL A 55 30.00 -11.76 -26.00
CA VAL A 55 30.59 -10.91 -27.06
C VAL A 55 31.89 -10.30 -26.52
N PRO A 56 33.02 -10.37 -27.25
CA PRO A 56 34.31 -9.88 -26.75
C PRO A 56 34.54 -8.38 -26.99
N ASN A 57 35.26 -7.75 -26.06
CA ASN A 57 35.76 -6.37 -26.08
C ASN A 57 36.73 -6.12 -27.25
N ARG A 58 36.60 -4.96 -27.90
CA ARG A 58 37.67 -4.36 -28.71
C ARG A 58 38.05 -3.00 -28.13
N SER A 59 39.32 -2.88 -27.81
CA SER A 59 40.08 -1.66 -27.52
C SER A 59 40.36 -0.86 -28.79
N ILE A 60 40.31 0.48 -28.72
CA ILE A 60 40.91 1.39 -29.71
C ILE A 60 41.59 2.55 -28.95
N GLN A 61 42.77 2.87 -29.45
CA GLN A 61 43.86 3.69 -28.89
C GLN A 61 43.66 5.20 -29.02
N GLN A 62 44.46 5.93 -28.23
CA GLN A 62 44.62 7.39 -28.19
C GLN A 62 45.39 7.97 -29.40
N ALA A 63 45.08 9.21 -29.77
CA ALA A 63 46.00 10.19 -30.35
C ALA A 63 45.53 11.62 -29.98
N GLY A 64 46.44 12.47 -29.48
CA GLY A 64 46.25 13.90 -29.12
C GLY A 64 45.99 14.81 -30.33
N GLU A 65 45.88 16.13 -30.26
CA GLU A 65 46.18 17.20 -29.29
C GLU A 65 45.38 18.44 -29.78
N GLY A 66 45.07 19.41 -28.91
CA GLY A 66 44.59 20.75 -29.32
C GLY A 66 43.69 21.45 -28.29
N ASP A 67 44.29 22.35 -27.52
CA ASP A 67 43.64 23.33 -26.61
C ASP A 67 42.74 24.31 -27.37
N ASP A 68 41.52 24.57 -26.87
CA ASP A 68 40.78 25.88 -26.98
C ASP A 68 39.30 25.90 -26.48
N ASP A 69 38.87 25.03 -25.55
CA ASP A 69 37.43 24.92 -25.18
C ASP A 69 37.05 25.19 -23.70
N GLU A 70 37.88 25.91 -22.93
CA GLU A 70 37.58 26.20 -21.51
C GLU A 70 36.79 27.49 -21.23
N LYS A 71 36.40 28.27 -22.24
CA LYS A 71 35.67 29.54 -22.01
C LYS A 71 34.18 29.53 -22.35
N GLN A 72 33.63 28.43 -22.87
CA GLN A 72 32.21 28.35 -23.23
C GLN A 72 31.34 27.56 -22.23
N GLN A 73 31.92 26.78 -21.32
CA GLN A 73 31.15 25.96 -20.38
C GLN A 73 30.70 26.71 -19.10
N GLN A 74 31.31 27.85 -18.75
CA GLN A 74 30.95 28.63 -17.55
C GLN A 74 29.83 29.66 -17.77
N GLN A 75 29.43 29.96 -19.01
CA GLN A 75 28.29 30.85 -19.29
C GLN A 75 26.94 30.13 -19.40
N GLN A 76 26.93 28.81 -19.60
CA GLN A 76 25.69 28.04 -19.70
C GLN A 76 25.13 27.63 -18.32
N GLN A 77 26.00 27.35 -17.33
CA GLN A 77 25.57 26.96 -15.98
C GLN A 77 24.94 28.10 -15.17
N ASN A 78 25.35 29.35 -15.41
CA ASN A 78 24.81 30.52 -14.71
C ASN A 78 23.44 31.01 -15.22
N LYS A 79 22.90 30.39 -16.28
CA LYS A 79 21.61 30.76 -16.90
C LYS A 79 20.45 29.84 -16.47
N ASP A 80 20.77 28.64 -16.00
CA ASP A 80 19.79 27.68 -15.48
C ASP A 80 19.50 27.89 -13.97
N GLU A 81 20.45 28.45 -13.21
CA GLU A 81 20.24 28.75 -11.77
C GLU A 81 19.34 29.98 -11.53
N ARG A 82 19.30 30.96 -12.44
CA ARG A 82 18.44 32.17 -12.29
C ARG A 82 16.99 32.00 -12.78
N ARG A 83 16.65 30.85 -13.38
CA ARG A 83 15.26 30.53 -13.78
C ARG A 83 14.51 29.73 -12.72
N ALA A 84 15.20 29.20 -11.71
CA ALA A 84 14.59 28.42 -10.63
C ALA A 84 14.08 29.27 -9.45
N GLU A 85 14.46 30.56 -9.37
CA GLU A 85 14.12 31.43 -8.24
C GLU A 85 12.90 32.35 -8.46
N THR A 86 12.33 32.42 -9.67
CA THR A 86 11.17 33.29 -9.96
C THR A 86 9.81 32.57 -9.97
N ASP A 87 9.77 31.23 -9.93
CA ASP A 87 8.52 30.46 -9.99
C ASP A 87 8.03 29.97 -8.61
N GLY A 88 8.72 30.38 -7.53
CA GLY A 88 8.50 29.90 -6.16
C GLY A 88 7.55 30.71 -5.26
N ALA A 89 6.90 31.76 -5.78
CA ALA A 89 6.17 32.71 -4.95
C ALA A 89 4.78 33.10 -5.48
N ALA A 90 3.91 32.13 -5.79
CA ALA A 90 2.47 32.41 -5.95
C ALA A 90 1.62 31.12 -5.86
N SER A 91 1.35 30.64 -4.63
CA SER A 91 0.25 29.71 -4.38
C SER A 91 -0.03 29.62 -2.87
N ALA A 92 -0.49 30.73 -2.29
CA ALA A 92 -1.14 30.73 -0.99
C ALA A 92 -2.52 31.37 -1.12
N ARG A 93 -3.54 30.55 -0.87
CA ARG A 93 -4.95 30.87 -0.59
C ARG A 93 -5.78 31.32 -1.80
N GLU A 94 -6.68 30.43 -2.22
CA GLU A 94 -8.11 30.74 -2.31
C GLU A 94 -8.92 29.45 -2.32
N GLY A 95 -9.94 29.41 -1.45
CA GLY A 95 -10.89 28.32 -1.34
C GLY A 95 -11.93 28.40 -2.45
N GLY A 96 -12.15 27.26 -3.09
CA GLY A 96 -13.24 27.04 -4.03
C GLY A 96 -13.42 25.54 -4.24
N ASP A 97 -14.52 25.00 -3.70
CA ASP A 97 -15.02 23.66 -4.00
C ASP A 97 -15.42 23.58 -5.47
N ASN A 98 -14.43 23.41 -6.35
CA ASN A 98 -14.64 22.86 -7.67
C ASN A 98 -14.11 21.43 -7.64
N ALA A 99 -14.99 20.47 -7.92
CA ALA A 99 -14.70 19.05 -8.04
C ALA A 99 -13.82 18.77 -9.28
N ARG A 100 -12.64 19.39 -9.34
CA ARG A 100 -11.59 19.05 -10.28
C ARG A 100 -11.18 17.63 -9.94
N LYS A 101 -11.30 16.71 -10.90
CA LYS A 101 -10.88 15.31 -10.78
C LYS A 101 -9.44 15.32 -10.23
N LYS A 102 -9.26 15.07 -8.93
CA LYS A 102 -7.93 15.04 -8.30
C LYS A 102 -7.18 13.92 -9.00
N VAL A 103 -6.24 14.30 -9.86
CA VAL A 103 -5.40 13.31 -10.54
C VAL A 103 -4.42 12.81 -9.49
N GLY A 104 -4.79 11.69 -8.87
CA GLY A 104 -3.95 11.01 -7.90
C GLY A 104 -2.61 10.60 -8.51
N ARG A 105 -1.61 10.50 -7.66
CA ARG A 105 -0.26 10.06 -8.02
C ARG A 105 -0.16 8.55 -8.19
N PHE A 106 -1.03 7.81 -7.50
CA PHE A 106 -1.02 6.36 -7.49
C PHE A 106 -2.02 5.77 -8.47
N LEU A 107 -1.62 4.62 -9.00
CA LEU A 107 -2.45 3.78 -9.82
C LEU A 107 -2.69 2.46 -9.10
N ALA A 108 -3.94 2.15 -8.78
CA ALA A 108 -4.30 0.89 -8.16
C ALA A 108 -4.17 -0.25 -9.18
N PHE A 109 -3.23 -1.15 -8.96
CA PHE A 109 -3.09 -2.37 -9.74
C PHE A 109 -4.14 -3.38 -9.28
N ALA A 110 -5.13 -3.59 -10.13
CA ALA A 110 -6.33 -4.31 -9.74
C ALA A 110 -6.71 -5.38 -10.76
N ARG A 111 -7.41 -6.41 -10.29
CA ARG A 111 -8.02 -7.44 -11.12
C ARG A 111 -9.53 -7.40 -10.97
N VAL A 112 -10.23 -7.28 -12.09
CA VAL A 112 -11.69 -7.38 -12.12
C VAL A 112 -12.08 -8.84 -11.98
N LEU A 113 -12.71 -9.21 -10.87
CA LEU A 113 -13.11 -10.60 -10.60
C LEU A 113 -14.48 -10.92 -11.19
N SER A 114 -15.40 -9.96 -11.11
CA SER A 114 -16.77 -10.14 -11.61
C SER A 114 -17.40 -8.80 -12.01
N GLY A 115 -18.24 -8.84 -13.04
CA GLY A 115 -18.92 -7.69 -13.64
C GLY A 115 -18.02 -6.87 -14.58
N THR A 116 -18.50 -5.69 -14.93
CA THR A 116 -17.78 -4.74 -15.79
C THR A 116 -17.69 -3.41 -15.05
N LEU A 117 -16.47 -2.89 -14.87
CA LEU A 117 -16.27 -1.55 -14.31
C LEU A 117 -16.37 -0.54 -15.45
N ARG A 118 -17.22 0.47 -15.30
CA ARG A 118 -17.37 1.54 -16.29
C ARG A 118 -17.27 2.91 -15.61
N THR A 119 -16.73 3.89 -16.32
CA THR A 119 -16.62 5.29 -15.86
C THR A 119 -17.60 6.22 -16.57
N ASP A 120 -18.36 5.72 -17.55
CA ASP A 120 -19.31 6.48 -18.36
C ASP A 120 -20.65 6.73 -17.65
N ARG A 121 -20.98 5.91 -16.65
CA ARG A 121 -22.22 6.01 -15.87
C ARG A 121 -21.88 6.18 -14.41
N GLU A 122 -22.66 7.02 -13.74
CA GLU A 122 -22.55 7.21 -12.30
C GLU A 122 -23.10 5.99 -11.56
N GLN A 123 -22.21 5.30 -10.85
CA GLN A 123 -22.52 4.17 -10.00
C GLN A 123 -21.81 4.34 -8.67
N LYS A 124 -22.56 4.15 -7.59
CA LYS A 124 -21.99 4.11 -6.24
C LYS A 124 -21.10 2.87 -6.08
N ILE A 125 -19.86 3.10 -5.68
CA ILE A 125 -18.86 2.07 -5.48
C ILE A 125 -18.39 2.11 -4.02
N TYR A 126 -18.23 0.92 -3.45
CA TYR A 126 -17.75 0.70 -2.10
C TYR A 126 -16.33 0.16 -2.13
N VAL A 127 -15.42 0.85 -1.45
CA VAL A 127 -14.03 0.43 -1.26
C VAL A 127 -13.91 -0.21 0.12
N LEU A 128 -13.76 -1.52 0.15
CA LEU A 128 -13.66 -2.33 1.36
C LEU A 128 -12.18 -2.55 1.70
N LYS A 129 -11.74 -2.02 2.84
CA LYS A 129 -10.39 -2.22 3.36
C LYS A 129 -10.24 -3.63 3.95
N PRO A 130 -9.01 -4.18 4.01
CA PRO A 130 -8.75 -5.49 4.63
C PRO A 130 -9.27 -5.51 6.07
N GLY A 131 -10.07 -6.54 6.40
CA GLY A 131 -10.73 -6.67 7.71
C GLY A 131 -12.19 -6.19 7.75
N TYR A 132 -12.72 -5.64 6.66
CA TYR A 132 -14.16 -5.38 6.53
C TYR A 132 -14.97 -6.69 6.53
N ASN A 133 -15.97 -6.78 7.42
CA ASN A 133 -16.87 -7.93 7.51
C ASN A 133 -18.34 -7.50 7.48
N PRO A 134 -19.13 -7.83 6.44
CA PRO A 134 -20.51 -7.37 6.30
C PRO A 134 -21.44 -7.84 7.43
N ALA A 135 -21.10 -8.92 8.14
CA ALA A 135 -21.95 -9.49 9.19
C ALA A 135 -22.04 -8.64 10.48
N ASN A 136 -21.17 -7.65 10.68
CA ASN A 136 -21.15 -6.85 11.91
C ASN A 136 -21.18 -5.33 11.63
N PRO A 137 -22.36 -4.70 11.48
CA PRO A 137 -22.49 -3.28 11.11
C PRO A 137 -22.10 -2.26 12.22
N THR A 138 -21.19 -2.61 13.14
CA THR A 138 -20.69 -1.70 14.19
C THR A 138 -19.94 -0.49 13.61
N ALA A 139 -19.85 0.62 14.34
CA ALA A 139 -19.09 1.83 13.96
C ALA A 139 -17.63 1.55 13.54
N MET A 140 -17.02 0.47 14.03
CA MET A 140 -15.70 0.01 13.61
C MET A 140 -15.65 -0.41 12.14
N ASN A 141 -16.72 -0.99 11.59
CA ASN A 141 -16.80 -1.37 10.18
C ASN A 141 -16.84 -0.18 9.22
N LYS A 142 -17.42 0.95 9.66
CA LYS A 142 -17.45 2.18 8.85
C LYS A 142 -16.03 2.71 8.55
N ARG A 143 -15.05 2.48 9.45
CA ARG A 143 -13.65 2.88 9.22
C ARG A 143 -12.99 2.09 8.08
N TYR A 144 -13.47 0.87 7.82
CA TYR A 144 -12.99 -0.01 6.77
C TYR A 144 -13.80 0.12 5.47
N LEU A 145 -14.73 1.07 5.40
CA LEU A 145 -15.59 1.31 4.25
C LEU A 145 -15.34 2.71 3.69
N GLY A 146 -14.83 2.77 2.47
CA GLY A 146 -14.85 3.96 1.63
C GLY A 146 -16.05 3.94 0.70
N VAL A 147 -16.65 5.10 0.46
CA VAL A 147 -17.70 5.29 -0.54
C VAL A 147 -17.17 6.27 -1.57
N THR A 148 -17.23 5.88 -2.83
CA THR A 148 -16.86 6.74 -3.97
C THR A 148 -17.83 6.51 -5.13
N SER A 149 -17.80 7.39 -6.12
CA SER A 149 -18.58 7.27 -7.36
C SER A 149 -17.68 6.74 -8.48
N SER A 150 -18.20 5.92 -9.38
CA SER A 150 -17.47 5.38 -10.54
C SER A 150 -16.89 6.46 -11.45
N THR A 151 -17.55 7.61 -11.57
CA THR A 151 -17.16 8.74 -12.42
C THR A 151 -15.90 9.46 -11.90
N SER A 152 -15.61 9.37 -10.60
CA SER A 152 -14.37 9.90 -10.02
C SER A 152 -13.14 9.08 -10.42
N LEU A 153 -13.36 7.81 -10.80
CA LEU A 153 -12.29 6.89 -11.17
C LEU A 153 -11.83 7.14 -12.61
N SER A 154 -10.59 6.74 -12.88
CA SER A 154 -10.03 6.70 -14.23
C SER A 154 -9.44 5.32 -14.47
N LEU A 155 -9.83 4.65 -15.55
CA LEU A 155 -9.37 3.30 -15.86
C LEU A 155 -8.26 3.36 -16.90
N PHE A 156 -7.23 2.56 -16.69
CA PHE A 156 -6.07 2.48 -17.55
C PHE A 156 -5.71 1.03 -17.86
N LEU A 157 -5.41 0.77 -19.13
CA LEU A 157 -4.72 -0.42 -19.58
C LEU A 157 -3.21 -0.20 -19.42
N LEU A 158 -2.56 -1.13 -18.73
CA LEU A 158 -1.13 -1.05 -18.39
C LEU A 158 -0.28 -1.62 -19.54
N MET A 159 0.34 -0.76 -20.35
CA MET A 159 1.21 -1.13 -21.48
C MET A 159 2.71 -1.07 -21.07
N GLY A 160 3.03 -1.51 -19.85
CA GLY A 160 4.38 -1.42 -19.30
C GLY A 160 4.72 -0.01 -18.84
N LYS A 161 5.38 0.77 -19.70
CA LYS A 161 5.76 2.18 -19.40
C LYS A 161 4.64 3.18 -19.72
N SER A 162 3.79 2.86 -20.70
CA SER A 162 2.69 3.72 -21.11
C SER A 162 1.37 3.28 -20.47
N LEU A 163 0.49 4.25 -20.27
CA LEU A 163 -0.86 4.05 -19.79
C LEU A 163 -1.84 4.46 -20.90
N GLN A 164 -2.80 3.60 -21.20
CA GLN A 164 -3.88 3.90 -22.13
C GLN A 164 -5.19 3.99 -21.35
N ALA A 165 -5.84 5.15 -21.35
CA ALA A 165 -7.13 5.29 -20.68
C ALA A 165 -8.23 4.55 -21.45
N ILE A 166 -9.16 3.95 -20.72
CA ILE A 166 -10.26 3.15 -21.28
C ILE A 166 -11.57 3.45 -20.53
N PRO A 167 -12.73 3.40 -21.20
CA PRO A 167 -14.01 3.72 -20.57
C PRO A 167 -14.61 2.57 -19.74
N ALA A 168 -14.28 1.32 -20.08
CA ALA A 168 -14.85 0.14 -19.45
C ALA A 168 -13.90 -1.06 -19.47
N VAL A 169 -13.98 -1.90 -18.42
CA VAL A 169 -13.18 -3.13 -18.28
C VAL A 169 -14.03 -4.31 -17.83
N PRO A 170 -14.07 -5.42 -18.58
CA PRO A 170 -14.80 -6.62 -18.18
C PRO A 170 -14.02 -7.49 -17.18
N ALA A 171 -14.74 -8.44 -16.56
CA ALA A 171 -14.17 -9.43 -15.65
C ALA A 171 -13.02 -10.24 -16.28
N GLY A 172 -12.07 -10.66 -15.44
CA GLY A 172 -10.89 -11.42 -15.83
C GLY A 172 -9.67 -10.55 -16.16
N CYS A 173 -9.87 -9.26 -16.46
CA CYS A 173 -8.81 -8.33 -16.85
C CYS A 173 -8.04 -7.78 -15.64
N ILE A 174 -6.78 -7.42 -15.90
CA ILE A 174 -5.97 -6.58 -15.02
C ILE A 174 -6.10 -5.13 -15.52
N VAL A 175 -6.31 -4.21 -14.59
CA VAL A 175 -6.57 -2.79 -14.86
C VAL A 175 -5.82 -1.93 -13.85
N GLY A 176 -5.35 -0.78 -14.31
CA GLY A 176 -4.93 0.32 -13.44
C GLY A 176 -6.11 1.23 -13.14
N ILE A 177 -6.44 1.46 -11.87
CA ILE A 177 -7.53 2.35 -11.46
C ILE A 177 -6.94 3.56 -10.74
N GLY A 178 -7.12 4.76 -11.30
CA GLY A 178 -6.76 6.03 -10.67
C GLY A 178 -7.93 6.61 -9.87
N GLY A 179 -7.64 7.47 -8.88
CA GLY A 179 -8.64 8.10 -8.01
C GLY A 179 -9.00 7.27 -6.78
N LEU A 180 -8.14 6.32 -6.39
CA LEU A 180 -8.32 5.46 -5.20
C LEU A 180 -7.32 5.76 -4.08
N ASP A 181 -6.51 6.81 -4.25
CA ASP A 181 -5.39 7.17 -3.39
C ASP A 181 -5.79 7.32 -1.92
N ASP A 182 -6.90 8.03 -1.66
CA ASP A 182 -7.38 8.30 -0.30
C ASP A 182 -8.04 7.08 0.37
N TYR A 183 -8.50 6.10 -0.41
CA TYR A 183 -9.31 4.99 0.08
C TYR A 183 -8.50 3.72 0.33
N VAL A 184 -7.47 3.45 -0.48
CA VAL A 184 -6.69 2.21 -0.43
C VAL A 184 -5.26 2.51 0.02
N LEU A 185 -4.86 1.94 1.16
CA LEU A 185 -3.47 1.99 1.63
C LEU A 185 -2.61 0.99 0.83
N ASN A 186 -2.70 -0.31 1.11
CA ASN A 186 -1.86 -1.31 0.45
C ASN A 186 -2.68 -2.20 -0.50
N SER A 187 -3.75 -2.79 0.03
CA SER A 187 -4.67 -3.65 -0.69
C SER A 187 -6.11 -3.31 -0.31
N GLY A 188 -7.06 -3.69 -1.17
CA GLY A 188 -8.47 -3.38 -0.96
C GLY A 188 -9.36 -4.14 -1.92
N THR A 189 -10.65 -4.19 -1.60
CA THR A 189 -11.67 -4.81 -2.45
C THR A 189 -12.68 -3.76 -2.86
N ILE A 190 -13.01 -3.69 -4.14
CA ILE A 190 -14.00 -2.76 -4.65
C ILE A 190 -15.25 -3.53 -5.06
N SER A 191 -16.40 -3.09 -4.58
CA SER A 191 -17.68 -3.75 -4.79
C SER A 191 -18.79 -2.74 -5.08
N SER A 192 -19.79 -3.16 -5.85
CA SER A 192 -21.04 -2.41 -6.04
C SER A 192 -21.99 -2.55 -4.85
N THR A 193 -21.77 -3.55 -3.98
CA THR A 193 -22.57 -3.80 -2.79
C THR A 193 -21.72 -3.89 -1.53
N MET A 194 -22.30 -3.50 -0.40
CA MET A 194 -21.68 -3.57 0.93
C MET A 194 -21.72 -4.99 1.54
N ALA A 195 -22.50 -5.90 0.98
CA ALA A 195 -22.75 -7.24 1.52
C ALA A 195 -21.61 -8.25 1.25
N VAL A 196 -20.48 -7.82 0.69
CA VAL A 196 -19.35 -8.68 0.35
C VAL A 196 -18.27 -8.57 1.43
N PRO A 197 -17.69 -9.69 1.92
CA PRO A 197 -16.53 -9.63 2.80
C PRO A 197 -15.33 -9.02 2.08
N GLY A 198 -14.56 -8.18 2.78
CA GLY A 198 -13.29 -7.68 2.24
C GLY A 198 -12.35 -8.84 1.97
N LEU A 199 -11.79 -8.93 0.77
CA LEU A 199 -10.80 -9.94 0.45
C LEU A 199 -9.55 -9.72 1.30
N SER A 200 -8.90 -10.82 1.69
CA SER A 200 -7.69 -10.77 2.51
C SER A 200 -6.58 -10.03 1.78
N SER A 201 -5.78 -9.27 2.55
CA SER A 201 -4.49 -8.81 2.07
C SER A 201 -3.63 -10.01 1.73
N LEU A 202 -2.82 -9.89 0.68
CA LEU A 202 -1.74 -10.84 0.39
C LEU A 202 -0.80 -10.91 1.59
N SER A 203 -0.41 -12.13 1.95
CA SER A 203 0.63 -12.37 2.94
C SER A 203 1.99 -12.11 2.29
N HIS A 204 2.72 -11.13 2.82
CA HIS A 204 4.08 -10.85 2.36
C HIS A 204 5.00 -11.96 2.87
N SER A 205 5.88 -12.44 2.00
CA SER A 205 6.85 -13.49 2.35
C SER A 205 7.85 -13.05 3.43
N GLN A 206 8.02 -11.75 3.65
CA GLN A 206 8.95 -11.21 4.63
C GLN A 206 8.24 -10.22 5.53
N THR A 207 8.28 -10.47 6.83
CA THR A 207 7.80 -9.52 7.83
C THR A 207 8.81 -8.38 7.98
N PRO A 208 8.37 -7.12 8.09
CA PRO A 208 9.25 -6.00 8.41
C PRO A 208 9.88 -6.18 9.81
N ILE A 209 11.19 -5.95 9.92
CA ILE A 209 11.99 -6.26 11.13
C ILE A 209 12.80 -5.04 11.61
N VAL A 210 13.41 -4.30 10.68
CA VAL A 210 14.28 -3.16 10.98
C VAL A 210 13.43 -1.92 11.26
N LYS A 211 13.65 -1.27 12.40
CA LYS A 211 12.93 -0.08 12.86
C LYS A 211 13.84 1.12 12.94
N VAL A 212 13.36 2.26 12.45
CA VAL A 212 14.07 3.53 12.51
C VAL A 212 13.08 4.64 12.87
N ALA A 213 13.43 5.46 13.84
CA ALA A 213 12.73 6.71 14.13
C ALA A 213 13.20 7.82 13.19
N LEU A 214 12.22 8.61 12.70
CA LEU A 214 12.42 9.76 11.83
C LEU A 214 11.93 11.01 12.53
N THR A 215 12.69 12.09 12.45
CA THR A 215 12.34 13.38 13.05
C THR A 215 12.71 14.50 12.09
N PRO A 216 11.80 15.41 11.74
CA PRO A 216 12.11 16.52 10.86
C PRO A 216 13.05 17.51 11.57
N ASN A 217 13.90 18.20 10.81
CA ASN A 217 14.79 19.22 11.39
C ASN A 217 14.00 20.45 11.87
N ARG A 218 12.86 20.73 11.24
CA ARG A 218 11.96 21.83 11.58
C ARG A 218 10.59 21.27 11.96
N TYR A 219 10.01 21.82 13.03
CA TYR A 219 8.67 21.45 13.50
C TYR A 219 7.55 21.61 12.45
N PRO A 220 7.45 22.73 11.68
CA PRO A 220 6.37 22.88 10.68
C PRO A 220 6.41 21.81 9.58
N ASP A 221 7.58 21.24 9.30
CA ASP A 221 7.75 20.22 8.26
C ASP A 221 7.20 18.84 8.69
N MET A 222 6.79 18.68 9.95
CA MET A 222 6.25 17.42 10.49
C MET A 222 5.00 16.95 9.75
N ALA A 223 4.06 17.84 9.45
CA ALA A 223 2.83 17.48 8.74
C ALA A 223 3.14 16.94 7.33
N ALA A 224 4.08 17.57 6.64
CA ALA A 224 4.48 17.15 5.32
C ALA A 224 5.30 15.84 5.34
N LEU A 225 6.11 15.61 6.38
CA LEU A 225 6.78 14.32 6.60
C LEU A 225 5.76 13.19 6.84
N LEU A 226 4.69 13.44 7.60
CA LEU A 226 3.63 12.46 7.85
C LEU A 226 2.89 12.06 6.58
N GLU A 227 2.55 13.04 5.74
CA GLU A 227 1.98 12.76 4.42
C GLU A 227 2.96 11.98 3.56
N GLY A 228 4.25 12.37 3.51
CA GLY A 228 5.28 11.64 2.79
C GLY A 228 5.42 10.18 3.24
N LEU A 229 5.36 9.92 4.54
CA LEU A 229 5.40 8.57 5.12
C LEU A 229 4.15 7.75 4.74
N ARG A 230 2.98 8.38 4.73
CA ARG A 230 1.73 7.73 4.29
C ARG A 230 1.82 7.32 2.81
N LEU A 231 2.33 8.20 1.95
CA LEU A 231 2.53 7.90 0.53
C LEU A 231 3.57 6.78 0.33
N LEU A 232 4.64 6.78 1.12
CA LEU A 232 5.65 5.71 1.08
C LEU A 232 5.05 4.34 1.46
N GLN A 233 4.23 4.30 2.51
CA GLN A 233 3.51 3.07 2.92
C GLN A 233 2.55 2.58 1.83
N GLN A 234 1.90 3.49 1.11
CA GLN A 234 1.03 3.15 -0.01
C GLN A 234 1.82 2.61 -1.21
N ALA A 235 3.01 3.15 -1.48
CA ALA A 235 3.89 2.73 -2.57
C ALA A 235 4.54 1.34 -2.32
N ASP A 236 4.93 1.07 -1.07
CA ASP A 236 5.61 -0.17 -0.68
C ASP A 236 4.83 -0.95 0.38
N PRO A 237 4.31 -2.13 0.05
CA PRO A 237 3.49 -2.89 0.97
C PRO A 237 4.26 -3.53 2.14
N ASN A 238 5.60 -3.58 2.07
CA ASN A 238 6.48 -4.07 3.13
C ASN A 238 6.97 -2.94 4.07
N VAL A 239 6.49 -1.71 3.88
CA VAL A 239 6.76 -0.61 4.78
C VAL A 239 5.59 -0.45 5.73
N GLU A 240 5.88 -0.42 7.03
CA GLU A 240 4.91 -0.08 8.06
C GLU A 240 5.31 1.22 8.73
N VAL A 241 4.38 2.17 8.79
CA VAL A 241 4.56 3.43 9.51
C VAL A 241 3.76 3.36 10.80
N GLY A 242 4.41 3.71 11.91
CA GLY A 242 3.79 3.69 13.23
C GLY A 242 4.30 4.80 14.12
N VAL A 243 3.69 4.90 15.29
CA VAL A 243 4.11 5.82 16.36
C VAL A 243 4.53 4.97 17.55
N THR A 244 5.72 5.23 18.07
CA THR A 244 6.22 4.56 19.29
C THR A 244 5.51 5.11 20.52
N LYS A 245 5.53 4.39 21.64
CA LYS A 245 4.99 4.86 22.93
C LYS A 245 5.53 6.24 23.35
N SER A 246 6.78 6.54 22.96
CA SER A 246 7.45 7.82 23.21
C SER A 246 6.97 8.95 22.27
N GLY A 247 5.99 8.71 21.40
CA GLY A 247 5.49 9.69 20.43
C GLY A 247 6.33 9.85 19.16
N GLN A 248 7.42 9.11 19.01
CA GLN A 248 8.28 9.18 17.83
C GLN A 248 7.67 8.43 16.63
N HIS A 249 7.75 9.04 15.44
CA HIS A 249 7.38 8.41 14.18
C HIS A 249 8.43 7.41 13.75
N VAL A 250 8.03 6.17 13.53
CA VAL A 250 8.91 5.07 13.16
C VAL A 250 8.50 4.45 11.84
N ILE A 251 9.49 4.14 11.02
CA ILE A 251 9.36 3.30 9.83
C ILE A 251 9.88 1.90 10.16
N VAL A 252 9.14 0.88 9.75
CA VAL A 252 9.54 -0.53 9.83
C VAL A 252 9.73 -1.07 8.43
N THR A 253 10.88 -1.70 8.18
CA THR A 253 11.28 -2.22 6.87
C THR A 253 11.84 -3.64 7.00
N SER A 254 11.89 -4.38 5.89
CA SER A 254 12.34 -5.78 5.87
C SER A 254 13.85 -5.98 6.10
N GLY A 255 14.68 -4.96 5.89
CA GLY A 255 16.14 -5.07 5.99
C GLY A 255 16.86 -3.73 5.75
N GLU A 256 18.19 -3.72 5.89
CA GLU A 256 19.01 -2.51 5.77
C GLU A 256 18.98 -1.90 4.35
N LEU A 257 19.17 -2.71 3.32
CA LEU A 257 19.08 -2.24 1.93
C LEU A 257 17.67 -1.68 1.61
N HIS A 258 16.63 -2.31 2.15
CA HIS A 258 15.27 -1.84 1.99
C HIS A 258 15.08 -0.48 2.69
N LEU A 259 15.60 -0.33 3.91
CA LEU A 259 15.60 0.95 4.63
C LEU A 259 16.27 2.06 3.81
N GLU A 260 17.49 1.84 3.29
CA GLU A 260 18.18 2.85 2.49
C GLU A 260 17.37 3.29 1.26
N ARG A 261 16.73 2.33 0.59
CA ARG A 261 15.87 2.61 -0.56
C ARG A 261 14.65 3.43 -0.13
N CYS A 262 13.98 3.05 0.95
CA CYS A 262 12.84 3.78 1.49
C CYS A 262 13.20 5.22 1.87
N LEU A 263 14.35 5.44 2.51
CA LEU A 263 14.82 6.77 2.90
C LEU A 263 15.12 7.63 1.66
N ARG A 264 15.74 7.03 0.63
CA ARG A 264 15.99 7.70 -0.65
C ARG A 264 14.68 8.08 -1.34
N ASP A 265 13.73 7.16 -1.41
CA ASP A 265 12.42 7.41 -2.03
C ASP A 265 11.63 8.45 -1.23
N LEU A 266 11.69 8.44 0.10
CA LEU A 266 11.08 9.47 0.95
C LEU A 266 11.64 10.86 0.63
N ASN A 267 12.96 11.01 0.57
CA ASN A 267 13.61 12.32 0.32
C ASN A 267 13.42 12.81 -1.13
N THR A 268 13.45 11.92 -2.11
CA THR A 268 13.41 12.30 -3.54
C THR A 268 11.99 12.40 -4.11
N ARG A 269 11.06 11.56 -3.64
CA ARG A 269 9.74 11.37 -4.30
C ARG A 269 8.56 11.85 -3.48
N PHE A 270 8.55 11.66 -2.16
CA PHE A 270 7.35 11.82 -1.34
C PHE A 270 7.40 13.03 -0.40
N ALA A 271 8.58 13.37 0.14
CA ALA A 271 8.82 14.46 1.08
C ALA A 271 9.87 15.43 0.51
N THR A 272 9.71 15.82 -0.75
CA THR A 272 10.69 16.64 -1.48
C THR A 272 10.93 17.97 -0.75
N GLY A 273 12.20 18.28 -0.47
CA GLY A 273 12.62 19.52 0.18
C GLY A 273 12.61 19.49 1.72
N ILE A 274 12.22 18.38 2.34
CA ILE A 274 12.21 18.22 3.79
C ILE A 274 13.52 17.57 4.26
N LYS A 275 14.24 18.26 5.13
CA LYS A 275 15.39 17.68 5.84
C LYS A 275 14.91 17.01 7.12
N PHE A 276 15.22 15.71 7.27
CA PHE A 276 14.90 14.93 8.45
C PHE A 276 16.12 14.17 8.96
N GLN A 277 16.17 13.97 10.27
CA GLN A 277 17.14 13.15 10.96
C GLN A 277 16.65 11.71 11.07
N VAL A 278 17.59 10.79 10.88
CA VAL A 278 17.37 9.35 10.89
C VAL A 278 18.12 8.78 12.09
N SER A 279 17.40 8.09 12.97
CA SER A 279 18.02 7.38 14.09
C SER A 279 18.71 6.09 13.65
N LYS A 280 19.53 5.50 14.52
CA LYS A 280 20.19 4.23 14.24
C LYS A 280 19.16 3.12 14.03
N PRO A 281 19.36 2.22 13.05
CA PRO A 281 18.47 1.09 12.84
C PRO A 281 18.51 0.14 14.03
N ILE A 282 17.32 -0.22 14.52
CA ILE A 282 17.14 -1.12 15.66
C ILE A 282 16.30 -2.32 15.20
N VAL A 283 16.70 -3.51 15.63
CA VAL A 283 15.94 -4.74 15.42
C VAL A 283 15.33 -5.17 16.76
N GLY A 284 14.06 -5.56 16.73
CA GLY A 284 13.40 -6.12 17.91
C GLY A 284 13.86 -7.57 18.15
N PHE A 285 14.52 -7.83 19.27
CA PHE A 285 14.81 -9.19 19.71
C PHE A 285 13.53 -9.87 20.22
N ARG A 286 13.48 -11.20 20.06
CA ARG A 286 12.44 -12.05 20.65
C ARG A 286 13.09 -12.92 21.72
N GLU A 287 12.43 -13.02 22.86
CA GLU A 287 12.85 -13.90 23.94
C GLU A 287 12.19 -15.27 23.74
N THR A 288 12.91 -16.32 24.11
CA THR A 288 12.39 -17.70 24.15
C THR A 288 12.77 -18.34 25.48
N ILE A 289 11.93 -19.26 25.93
CA ILE A 289 12.09 -19.97 27.19
C ILE A 289 12.94 -21.20 26.93
N LEU A 290 13.99 -21.42 27.73
CA LEU A 290 14.80 -22.64 27.64
C LEU A 290 14.10 -23.80 28.37
N PRO A 291 14.29 -25.06 27.93
CA PRO A 291 13.57 -26.22 28.49
C PRO A 291 13.81 -26.48 29.98
N GLN A 292 14.83 -25.86 30.58
CA GLN A 292 15.31 -26.18 31.93
C GLN A 292 14.61 -25.39 33.05
N LEU A 293 13.55 -24.62 32.75
CA LEU A 293 12.84 -23.83 33.76
C LEU A 293 11.87 -24.71 34.56
N LYS A 294 12.15 -24.86 35.85
CA LYS A 294 11.32 -25.58 36.83
C LYS A 294 9.91 -24.99 36.86
N ARG A 295 8.91 -25.88 37.00
CA ARG A 295 7.48 -25.55 37.13
C ARG A 295 7.26 -24.40 38.10
N LYS A 296 6.64 -23.33 37.63
CA LYS A 296 6.22 -22.23 38.50
C LYS A 296 4.76 -22.43 38.87
N LYS A 297 4.50 -22.66 40.16
CA LYS A 297 3.16 -22.64 40.74
C LYS A 297 2.62 -21.22 40.67
N VAL A 298 1.55 -20.99 39.93
CA VAL A 298 0.87 -19.70 39.85
C VAL A 298 -0.38 -19.76 40.70
N LEU A 299 -0.40 -18.97 41.79
CA LEU A 299 -1.61 -18.74 42.58
C LEU A 299 -2.51 -17.78 41.81
N ASN A 300 -3.66 -18.26 41.36
CA ASN A 300 -4.77 -17.41 40.94
C ASN A 300 -5.91 -17.55 41.95
N GLU A 301 -6.78 -16.55 42.03
CA GLU A 301 -7.91 -16.44 42.97
C GLU A 301 -8.96 -17.59 42.89
N GLY A 302 -8.74 -18.60 42.02
CA GLY A 302 -9.60 -19.77 41.83
C GLY A 302 -8.88 -21.12 41.94
N GLY A 303 -7.73 -21.19 42.62
CA GLY A 303 -6.99 -22.44 42.90
C GLY A 303 -5.65 -22.58 42.16
N GLU A 304 -4.81 -23.49 42.68
CA GLU A 304 -3.46 -23.76 42.18
C GLU A 304 -3.53 -24.48 40.82
N LYS A 305 -2.89 -23.91 39.78
CA LYS A 305 -2.76 -24.55 38.47
C LYS A 305 -1.29 -24.67 38.12
N ASP A 306 -0.84 -25.91 37.87
CA ASP A 306 0.46 -26.18 37.30
C ASP A 306 0.47 -25.78 35.82
N VAL A 307 1.29 -24.80 35.48
CA VAL A 307 1.51 -24.37 34.09
C VAL A 307 2.84 -24.97 33.62
N ASP A 308 2.76 -26.05 32.84
CA ASP A 308 3.92 -26.61 32.14
C ASP A 308 4.28 -25.71 30.94
N ILE A 309 5.35 -24.93 31.07
CA ILE A 309 5.85 -24.06 30.00
C ILE A 309 6.99 -24.76 29.27
N LYS A 310 6.72 -25.26 28.07
CA LYS A 310 7.71 -25.95 27.22
C LYS A 310 8.10 -25.08 26.03
N PRO A 311 9.38 -25.06 25.63
CA PRO A 311 9.76 -24.46 24.36
C PRO A 311 9.11 -25.21 23.20
N LEU A 312 8.53 -24.46 22.26
CA LEU A 312 8.03 -25.00 21.00
C LEU A 312 9.21 -25.35 20.09
N SER A 313 9.14 -26.48 19.39
CA SER A 313 10.08 -26.81 18.32
C SER A 313 9.95 -25.78 17.18
N ARG A 314 10.96 -25.65 16.30
CA ARG A 314 10.89 -24.68 15.18
C ARG A 314 9.69 -24.91 14.25
N ILE A 315 9.31 -26.16 14.03
CA ILE A 315 8.17 -26.53 13.17
C ILE A 315 6.87 -26.14 13.88
N ASP A 316 6.75 -26.50 15.17
CA ASP A 316 5.59 -26.11 15.99
C ASP A 316 5.50 -24.58 16.15
N GLN A 317 6.62 -23.84 16.08
CA GLN A 317 6.62 -22.38 16.13
C GLN A 317 6.00 -21.76 14.87
N GLU A 318 6.27 -22.30 13.69
CA GLU A 318 5.67 -21.80 12.44
C GLU A 318 4.18 -22.11 12.37
N ASP A 319 3.79 -23.33 12.74
CA ASP A 319 2.39 -23.73 12.80
C ASP A 319 1.65 -22.98 13.90
N ALA A 320 2.23 -22.84 15.09
CA ALA A 320 1.69 -21.99 16.15
C ALA A 320 1.69 -20.52 15.75
N TYR A 321 2.60 -20.02 14.93
CA TYR A 321 2.57 -18.64 14.44
C TYR A 321 1.38 -18.43 13.50
N ARG A 322 1.17 -19.34 12.54
CA ARG A 322 -0.01 -19.33 11.65
C ARG A 322 -1.31 -19.46 12.44
N GLU A 323 -1.34 -20.40 13.37
CA GLU A 323 -2.48 -20.66 14.24
C GLU A 323 -2.74 -19.48 15.19
N ASN A 324 -1.71 -18.83 15.74
CA ASN A 324 -1.86 -17.63 16.57
C ASN A 324 -2.36 -16.43 15.77
N GLN A 325 -1.98 -16.26 14.51
CA GLN A 325 -2.58 -15.22 13.66
C GLN A 325 -4.08 -15.46 13.46
N SER A 326 -4.45 -16.72 13.18
CA SER A 326 -5.85 -17.13 13.06
C SER A 326 -6.61 -16.98 14.39
N LYS A 327 -6.07 -17.49 15.50
CA LYS A 327 -6.61 -17.39 16.87
C LYS A 327 -6.63 -15.97 17.40
N LYS A 328 -5.76 -15.06 16.97
CA LYS A 328 -5.79 -13.63 17.33
C LYS A 328 -6.91 -12.91 16.61
N GLN A 329 -7.14 -13.25 15.34
CA GLN A 329 -8.32 -12.81 14.60
C GLN A 329 -9.59 -13.40 15.21
N GLU A 330 -9.56 -14.67 15.62
CA GLU A 330 -10.67 -15.37 16.28
C GLU A 330 -10.92 -14.88 17.72
N ARG A 331 -9.90 -14.60 18.53
CA ARG A 331 -10.03 -13.99 19.87
C ARG A 331 -10.59 -12.58 19.75
N LYS A 332 -10.14 -11.79 18.77
CA LYS A 332 -10.77 -10.50 18.46
C LYS A 332 -12.22 -10.70 18.02
N LYS A 333 -12.55 -11.74 17.26
CA LYS A 333 -13.93 -12.10 16.89
C LYS A 333 -14.75 -12.48 18.13
N ARG A 334 -14.25 -13.39 18.97
CA ARG A 334 -14.88 -13.85 20.22
C ARG A 334 -15.09 -12.71 21.22
N LEU A 335 -14.13 -11.81 21.41
CA LEU A 335 -14.30 -10.61 22.27
C LEU A 335 -15.41 -9.66 21.77
N ARG A 336 -15.80 -9.73 20.49
CA ARG A 336 -16.85 -8.90 19.90
C ARG A 336 -18.26 -9.52 20.01
N ASP A 337 -18.36 -10.78 20.43
CA ASP A 337 -19.64 -11.52 20.53
C ASP A 337 -20.27 -11.44 21.94
N TYR A 338 -19.78 -10.56 22.81
CA TYR A 338 -20.33 -10.36 24.16
C TYR A 338 -21.23 -9.14 24.21
N VAL A 339 -22.40 -9.27 24.83
CA VAL A 339 -23.23 -8.13 25.24
C VAL A 339 -22.78 -7.73 26.65
N GLU A 340 -22.29 -6.50 26.79
CA GLU A 340 -21.86 -5.93 28.07
C GLU A 340 -22.94 -4.96 28.59
N LYS A 341 -23.48 -5.24 29.79
CA LYS A 341 -24.39 -4.33 30.51
C LYS A 341 -23.85 -4.08 31.90
N ALA A 342 -23.88 -2.81 32.32
CA ALA A 342 -23.61 -2.45 33.71
C ALA A 342 -24.87 -2.70 34.55
N THR A 343 -24.70 -3.10 35.81
CA THR A 343 -25.79 -3.04 36.78
C THR A 343 -26.21 -1.58 37.02
N PRO A 344 -27.46 -1.32 37.46
CA PRO A 344 -27.95 0.04 37.72
C PRO A 344 -27.04 0.87 38.63
N ASP A 345 -26.37 0.22 39.59
CA ASP A 345 -25.44 0.86 40.52
C ASP A 345 -24.04 1.15 39.93
N ALA A 346 -23.81 0.80 38.66
CA ALA A 346 -22.53 0.87 37.95
C ALA A 346 -21.33 0.11 38.58
N LYS A 347 -21.55 -0.60 39.71
CA LYS A 347 -20.51 -1.33 40.45
C LYS A 347 -20.00 -2.57 39.71
N PHE A 348 -20.81 -3.18 38.84
CA PHE A 348 -20.44 -4.40 38.11
C PHE A 348 -20.80 -4.30 36.62
N LYS A 349 -20.02 -4.95 35.76
CA LYS A 349 -20.30 -5.11 34.34
C LYS A 349 -20.49 -6.60 34.03
N ILE A 350 -21.67 -6.97 33.56
CA ILE A 350 -22.03 -8.33 33.17
C ILE A 350 -21.79 -8.48 31.66
N ARG A 351 -21.04 -9.52 31.27
CA ARG A 351 -20.79 -9.89 29.87
C ARG A 351 -21.43 -11.23 29.58
N ALA A 352 -22.42 -11.26 28.70
CA ALA A 352 -23.11 -12.48 28.29
C ALA A 352 -22.84 -12.81 26.82
N ARG A 353 -22.67 -14.11 26.51
CA ARG A 353 -22.53 -14.64 25.14
C ARG A 353 -23.40 -15.87 24.99
N ALA A 354 -24.22 -15.91 23.94
CA ALA A 354 -24.92 -17.12 23.54
C ALA A 354 -23.95 -18.02 22.75
N ILE A 355 -23.86 -19.30 23.13
CA ILE A 355 -23.13 -20.32 22.37
C ILE A 355 -24.19 -21.11 21.59
N PRO A 356 -24.12 -21.20 20.26
CA PRO A 356 -25.03 -22.05 19.51
C PRO A 356 -24.83 -23.51 19.94
N LEU A 357 -25.93 -24.20 20.19
CA LEU A 357 -25.92 -25.63 20.51
C LEU A 357 -25.27 -26.39 19.34
N VAL A 358 -24.32 -27.26 19.67
CA VAL A 358 -23.72 -28.17 18.70
C VAL A 358 -24.79 -29.20 18.35
N GLU A 359 -25.27 -29.20 17.10
CA GLU A 359 -26.11 -30.28 16.58
C GLU A 359 -25.32 -31.59 16.65
N LYS A 360 -25.90 -32.58 17.33
CA LYS A 360 -25.31 -33.91 17.56
C LYS A 360 -25.44 -34.81 16.36
#